data_AF-A0AAD5FZR5-F1
#
_entry.id   AF-A0AAD5FZR5-F1
#
_cell.length_a   1.000
_cell.length_b   1.000
_cell.length_c   1.000
_cell.angle_alpha   90.00
_cell.angle_beta   90.00
_cell.angle_gamma   90.00
#
_symmetry.space_group_name_H-M   'P 1'
#
loop_
_entity.id
_entity.type
_entity.pdbx_description
1 polymer ?
#
loop_
_entity_poly.entity_id
_entity_poly.type
_entity_poly.pdbx_seq_one_letter_code
_entity_poly.pdbx_strand_id
1 'polypeptide(L)'
;MSLFVDSSQENGGDDTALPSQHTDPQSSPQRRNLSTWKPKPEAHFSASTNQIGHLSDVFQSLIAVNSQAIITIRSGGITIYSTYNYTINVHVNIDPALFSSYELTTATSIDQHSLSDKEGAEEEELGLRLGVDINLIANCFTSVLNTMKSEKSISCTITYKGDGHSLVIEFDDTLITERLDFYTFYIDEEELLENEQLQGGPGSRINYENVILEIMLKSDVLTNLLQDLYQIDTEILFIYSAEGVLNFISKGAIGMSKLMFPNEKSVMEKLHIDQSHLHIISQFRFAEFYKIFRAVKLSSKCKFIKDADGCFSIQLICKNHQQSGYPGTLLTINMTELDHDEHLIEWILQDEMDQIDNNKEQSLPDILPLTNIPRLDRHEPFINTFKRTSQTVHNNNNNNNYETRNGSKRSRQETGSKRKGQSNNVPLFL
;
A
#
# COMPACT_ATOMS: atom_id res chain seq x y z
N MET A 1 -33.23 -49.43 13.75
CA MET A 1 -34.35 -50.38 13.60
C MET A 1 -34.23 -51.00 12.21
N SER A 2 -34.06 -52.32 12.19
CA SER A 2 -34.03 -53.18 11.00
C SER A 2 -35.38 -53.15 10.27
N LEU A 3 -35.39 -53.39 8.97
CA LEU A 3 -36.23 -54.43 8.35
C LEU A 3 -35.83 -54.64 6.88
N PHE A 4 -35.21 -55.79 6.64
CA PHE A 4 -35.11 -56.46 5.34
C PHE A 4 -36.49 -56.98 4.90
N VAL A 5 -36.73 -57.04 3.58
CA VAL A 5 -37.44 -58.17 2.95
C VAL A 5 -36.73 -58.49 1.64
N ASP A 6 -36.35 -59.76 1.55
CA ASP A 6 -35.72 -60.46 0.45
C ASP A 6 -36.76 -61.32 -0.30
N SER A 7 -36.33 -62.02 -1.34
CA SER A 7 -36.99 -63.08 -2.14
C SER A 7 -37.60 -62.66 -3.48
N SER A 8 -37.45 -63.34 -4.62
CA SER A 8 -36.52 -64.30 -5.27
C SER A 8 -37.34 -65.15 -6.25
N GLN A 9 -36.65 -65.73 -7.26
CA GLN A 9 -37.06 -66.83 -8.17
C GLN A 9 -37.89 -66.47 -9.43
N GLU A 10 -37.72 -67.12 -10.59
CA GLU A 10 -36.70 -67.96 -11.27
C GLU A 10 -37.31 -68.37 -12.64
N ASN A 11 -36.51 -69.03 -13.49
CA ASN A 11 -36.78 -69.62 -14.82
C ASN A 11 -36.50 -68.68 -16.02
N GLY A 12 -35.62 -68.97 -16.99
CA GLY A 12 -34.95 -70.22 -17.36
C GLY A 12 -35.16 -70.47 -18.86
N GLY A 13 -34.10 -70.78 -19.62
CA GLY A 13 -34.22 -71.34 -20.98
C GLY A 13 -33.28 -70.76 -22.03
N ASP A 14 -32.24 -71.55 -22.31
CA ASP A 14 -31.13 -71.39 -23.26
C ASP A 14 -31.56 -71.52 -24.74
N ASP A 15 -30.86 -70.87 -25.67
CA ASP A 15 -30.45 -71.51 -26.95
C ASP A 15 -29.46 -70.65 -27.77
N THR A 16 -28.48 -71.37 -28.29
CA THR A 16 -27.18 -71.00 -28.86
C THR A 16 -27.19 -70.50 -30.32
N ALA A 17 -26.24 -69.61 -30.69
CA ALA A 17 -25.40 -69.72 -31.91
C ALA A 17 -24.35 -68.58 -32.03
N LEU A 18 -23.07 -68.94 -32.12
CA LEU A 18 -21.94 -68.20 -32.73
C LEU A 18 -21.76 -68.69 -34.20
N PRO A 19 -20.88 -68.15 -35.09
CA PRO A 19 -19.83 -67.11 -34.95
C PRO A 19 -19.73 -66.10 -36.15
N SER A 20 -18.85 -65.10 -36.06
CA SER A 20 -17.69 -64.89 -36.97
C SER A 20 -17.24 -63.43 -37.10
N GLN A 21 -15.91 -63.30 -37.15
CA GLN A 21 -15.08 -62.10 -37.14
C GLN A 21 -14.96 -61.51 -38.55
N HIS A 22 -14.84 -60.18 -38.68
CA HIS A 22 -13.67 -59.52 -39.30
C HIS A 22 -13.81 -57.98 -39.37
N THR A 23 -12.83 -57.27 -38.77
CA THR A 23 -12.08 -56.06 -39.22
C THR A 23 -12.85 -54.90 -39.90
N ASP A 24 -12.71 -53.61 -39.57
CA ASP A 24 -11.57 -52.85 -39.03
C ASP A 24 -12.04 -51.39 -38.65
N PRO A 25 -11.18 -50.50 -38.13
CA PRO A 25 -11.51 -49.55 -37.06
C PRO A 25 -11.57 -48.07 -37.47
N GLN A 26 -11.84 -47.22 -36.45
CA GLN A 26 -11.67 -45.76 -36.37
C GLN A 26 -12.95 -44.92 -36.40
N SER A 27 -13.51 -44.68 -35.22
CA SER A 27 -14.06 -43.37 -34.86
C SER A 27 -13.51 -42.98 -33.48
N SER A 28 -12.45 -42.18 -33.52
CA SER A 28 -11.91 -41.45 -32.38
C SER A 28 -12.99 -40.58 -31.71
N PRO A 29 -12.91 -40.36 -30.39
CA PRO A 29 -13.88 -39.54 -29.66
C PRO A 29 -13.83 -38.10 -30.19
N GLN A 30 -15.02 -37.57 -30.51
CA GLN A 30 -15.21 -36.21 -31.00
C GLN A 30 -14.47 -35.22 -30.11
N ARG A 31 -13.54 -34.49 -30.74
CA ARG A 31 -12.88 -33.31 -30.20
C ARG A 31 -13.96 -32.37 -29.65
N ARG A 32 -13.84 -32.05 -28.36
CA ARG A 32 -14.54 -30.94 -27.74
C ARG A 32 -14.23 -29.68 -28.55
N ASN A 33 -15.29 -28.90 -28.76
CA ASN A 33 -15.35 -27.67 -29.53
C ASN A 33 -14.12 -26.79 -29.31
N LEU A 34 -13.38 -26.51 -30.41
CA LEU A 34 -12.61 -25.28 -30.51
C LEU A 34 -13.59 -24.13 -30.30
N SER A 35 -13.39 -23.36 -29.24
CA SER A 35 -13.96 -22.03 -29.13
C SER A 35 -13.60 -21.28 -30.42
N THR A 36 -14.62 -20.93 -31.20
CA THR A 36 -14.48 -20.01 -32.33
C THR A 36 -13.87 -18.72 -31.79
N TRP A 37 -12.58 -18.52 -32.06
CA TRP A 37 -11.85 -17.28 -31.81
C TRP A 37 -12.59 -16.17 -32.56
N LYS A 38 -13.44 -15.43 -31.86
CA LYS A 38 -14.00 -14.18 -32.39
C LYS A 38 -12.90 -13.13 -32.20
N PRO A 39 -12.49 -12.40 -33.25
CA PRO A 39 -11.58 -11.29 -33.06
C PRO A 39 -12.21 -10.32 -32.07
N LYS A 40 -11.52 -10.08 -30.96
CA LYS A 40 -11.93 -9.09 -29.95
C LYS A 40 -12.01 -7.74 -30.67
N PRO A 41 -13.06 -6.93 -30.44
CA PRO A 41 -13.21 -5.65 -31.10
C PRO A 41 -11.95 -4.78 -30.96
N GLU A 42 -11.55 -4.12 -32.04
CA GLU A 42 -10.41 -3.20 -32.01
C GLU A 42 -10.73 -2.08 -31.01
N ALA A 43 -9.89 -1.99 -29.98
CA ALA A 43 -10.01 -0.99 -28.93
C ALA A 43 -8.71 -0.18 -28.88
N HIS A 44 -8.86 1.14 -28.85
CA HIS A 44 -7.75 2.09 -28.92
C HIS A 44 -7.82 3.05 -27.75
N PHE A 45 -6.70 3.22 -27.06
CA PHE A 45 -6.52 4.18 -25.99
C PHE A 45 -5.41 5.16 -26.32
N SER A 46 -5.65 6.43 -26.01
CA SER A 46 -4.66 7.50 -26.04
C SER A 46 -4.92 8.50 -24.92
N ALA A 47 -3.91 8.82 -24.12
CA ALA A 47 -4.00 9.89 -23.15
C ALA A 47 -2.71 10.70 -23.09
N SER A 48 -2.82 12.03 -22.96
CA SER A 48 -1.67 12.93 -22.89
C SER A 48 -1.68 13.77 -21.62
N THR A 49 -0.51 14.00 -21.02
CA THR A 49 -0.36 14.84 -19.83
C THR A 49 1.03 15.47 -19.77
N ASN A 50 1.16 16.56 -19.03
CA ASN A 50 2.45 17.13 -18.63
C ASN A 50 2.80 16.81 -17.16
N GLN A 51 1.97 16.05 -16.45
CA GLN A 51 2.16 15.72 -15.03
C GLN A 51 3.06 14.50 -14.82
N ILE A 52 4.22 14.50 -15.48
CA ILE A 52 5.18 13.39 -15.48
C ILE A 52 5.73 13.13 -14.07
N GLY A 53 5.99 14.19 -13.28
CA GLY A 53 6.45 14.04 -11.90
C GLY A 53 5.46 13.27 -11.01
N HIS A 54 4.17 13.60 -11.12
CA HIS A 54 3.12 12.93 -10.35
C HIS A 54 2.99 11.45 -10.74
N LEU A 55 2.96 11.14 -12.04
CA LEU A 55 2.94 9.75 -12.52
C LEU A 55 4.19 8.97 -12.09
N SER A 56 5.38 9.60 -12.17
CA SER A 56 6.63 9.01 -11.70
C SER A 56 6.54 8.60 -10.23
N ASP A 57 6.06 9.50 -9.36
CA ASP A 57 5.93 9.23 -7.93
C ASP A 57 4.91 8.13 -7.64
N VAL A 58 3.77 8.12 -8.36
CA VAL A 58 2.76 7.06 -8.26
C VAL A 58 3.35 5.70 -8.65
N PHE A 59 4.00 5.58 -9.81
CA PHE A 59 4.62 4.32 -10.23
C PHE A 59 5.74 3.87 -9.29
N GLN A 60 6.58 4.79 -8.81
CA GLN A 60 7.64 4.49 -7.85
C GLN A 60 7.13 4.01 -6.48
N SER A 61 5.89 4.38 -6.12
CA SER A 61 5.24 3.87 -4.91
C SER A 61 4.81 2.41 -5.04
N LEU A 62 4.53 1.93 -6.26
CA LEU A 62 4.05 0.57 -6.51
C LEU A 62 5.17 -0.47 -6.57
N ILE A 63 6.37 -0.09 -7.00
CA ILE A 63 7.52 -1.00 -7.11
C ILE A 63 7.85 -1.67 -5.76
N ALA A 64 7.60 -0.99 -4.64
CA ALA A 64 7.84 -1.54 -3.30
C ALA A 64 6.94 -2.75 -2.99
N VAL A 65 5.80 -2.86 -3.67
CA VAL A 65 4.85 -3.97 -3.52
C VAL A 65 5.22 -5.10 -4.47
N ASN A 66 5.19 -4.83 -5.78
CA ASN A 66 5.55 -5.79 -6.82
C ASN A 66 6.06 -5.04 -8.07
N SER A 67 6.94 -5.68 -8.85
CA SER A 67 7.45 -5.16 -10.13
C SER A 67 6.48 -5.38 -11.29
N GLN A 68 5.44 -6.21 -11.11
CA GLN A 68 4.41 -6.44 -12.11
C GLN A 68 3.06 -5.92 -11.63
N ALA A 69 2.27 -5.44 -12.58
CA ALA A 69 0.94 -4.91 -12.32
C ALA A 69 -0.01 -5.14 -13.50
N ILE A 70 -1.29 -5.15 -13.20
CA ILE A 70 -2.37 -5.16 -14.17
C ILE A 70 -2.90 -3.73 -14.27
N ILE A 71 -2.86 -3.15 -15.47
CA ILE A 71 -3.47 -1.87 -15.76
C ILE A 71 -4.82 -2.14 -16.41
N THR A 72 -5.88 -1.49 -15.91
CA THR A 72 -7.19 -1.44 -16.55
C THR A 72 -7.57 -0.02 -16.88
N ILE A 73 -7.86 0.24 -18.15
CA ILE A 73 -8.18 1.55 -18.72
C ILE A 73 -9.69 1.56 -19.03
N ARG A 74 -10.41 2.51 -18.44
CA ARG A 74 -11.87 2.71 -18.59
C ARG A 74 -12.18 4.17 -18.88
N SER A 75 -13.42 4.51 -19.23
CA SER A 75 -13.80 5.92 -19.41
C SER A 75 -13.64 6.72 -18.10
N GLY A 76 -13.83 6.05 -16.96
CA GLY A 76 -13.61 6.60 -15.62
C GLY A 76 -12.14 6.72 -15.17
N GLY A 77 -11.17 6.37 -16.02
CA GLY A 77 -9.74 6.54 -15.71
C GLY A 77 -8.90 5.28 -15.81
N ILE A 78 -7.66 5.40 -15.33
CA ILE A 78 -6.70 4.29 -15.30
C ILE A 78 -6.66 3.72 -13.90
N THR A 79 -6.90 2.41 -13.80
CA THR A 79 -6.76 1.65 -12.56
C THR A 79 -5.56 0.73 -12.66
N ILE A 80 -4.77 0.63 -11.59
CA ILE A 80 -3.60 -0.24 -11.52
C ILE A 80 -3.78 -1.17 -10.34
N TYR A 81 -3.68 -2.47 -10.59
CA TYR A 81 -3.75 -3.51 -9.58
C TYR A 81 -2.41 -4.23 -9.47
N SER A 82 -1.98 -4.47 -8.23
CA SER A 82 -0.79 -5.25 -7.95
C SER A 82 -0.94 -5.99 -6.62
N THR A 83 -0.33 -7.16 -6.51
CA THR A 83 -0.40 -8.02 -5.33
C THR A 83 0.99 -8.51 -4.93
N TYR A 84 1.22 -8.72 -3.64
CA TYR A 84 2.45 -9.26 -3.10
C TYR A 84 2.12 -10.41 -2.14
N ASN A 85 2.57 -11.62 -2.48
CA ASN A 85 2.39 -12.85 -1.70
C ASN A 85 0.95 -13.11 -1.22
N TYR A 86 -0.06 -12.52 -1.88
CA TYR A 86 -1.46 -12.53 -1.44
C TYR A 86 -1.72 -11.93 -0.05
N THR A 87 -0.72 -11.34 0.61
CA THR A 87 -0.85 -10.67 1.91
C THR A 87 -1.06 -9.17 1.77
N ILE A 88 -0.63 -8.59 0.64
CA ILE A 88 -0.83 -7.19 0.32
C ILE A 88 -1.39 -7.10 -1.09
N ASN A 89 -2.46 -6.34 -1.26
CA ASN A 89 -2.91 -5.91 -2.58
C ASN A 89 -3.03 -4.39 -2.62
N VAL A 90 -2.78 -3.82 -3.81
CA VAL A 90 -2.84 -2.39 -4.06
C VAL A 90 -3.69 -2.12 -5.28
N HIS A 91 -4.62 -1.19 -5.10
CA HIS A 91 -5.44 -0.61 -6.13
C HIS A 91 -5.12 0.88 -6.24
N VAL A 92 -4.66 1.32 -7.40
CA VAL A 92 -4.48 2.74 -7.71
C VAL A 92 -5.56 3.16 -8.68
N ASN A 93 -6.16 4.32 -8.46
CA ASN A 93 -7.07 4.96 -9.40
C ASN A 93 -6.54 6.35 -9.77
N ILE A 94 -6.25 6.53 -11.06
CA ILE A 94 -5.82 7.77 -11.67
C ILE A 94 -6.98 8.32 -12.51
N ASP A 95 -7.56 9.40 -12.01
CA ASP A 95 -8.68 10.08 -12.65
C ASP A 95 -8.29 10.71 -14.02
N PRO A 96 -9.17 10.64 -15.05
CA PRO A 96 -8.93 11.21 -16.38
C PRO A 96 -8.56 12.69 -16.36
N ALA A 97 -9.01 13.44 -15.35
CA ALA A 97 -8.73 14.87 -15.22
C ALA A 97 -7.24 15.18 -14.97
N LEU A 98 -6.37 14.17 -14.74
CA LEU A 98 -4.91 14.32 -14.76
C LEU A 98 -4.39 14.59 -16.18
N PHE A 99 -5.10 14.11 -17.19
CA PHE A 99 -4.69 14.16 -18.58
C PHE A 99 -5.31 15.37 -19.29
N SER A 100 -4.54 16.01 -20.16
CA SER A 100 -5.04 17.06 -21.04
C SER A 100 -5.90 16.50 -22.17
N SER A 101 -5.68 15.24 -22.54
CA SER A 101 -6.53 14.47 -23.44
C SER A 101 -6.66 13.04 -22.91
N TYR A 102 -7.85 12.47 -22.99
CA TYR A 102 -8.13 11.10 -22.57
C TYR A 102 -9.18 10.51 -23.50
N GLU A 103 -8.75 9.61 -24.37
CA GLU A 103 -9.58 9.03 -25.42
C GLU A 103 -9.52 7.50 -25.34
N LEU A 104 -10.70 6.89 -25.20
CA LEU A 104 -10.88 5.45 -25.22
C LEU A 104 -11.97 5.13 -26.25
N THR A 105 -11.58 4.47 -27.33
CA THR A 105 -12.49 3.97 -28.35
C THR A 105 -12.60 2.47 -28.21
N THR A 106 -13.76 1.97 -27.80
CA THR A 106 -14.09 0.54 -27.79
C THR A 106 -15.19 0.29 -28.82
N ALA A 107 -15.11 -0.78 -29.61
CA ALA A 107 -16.02 -0.97 -30.74
C ALA A 107 -17.50 -1.14 -30.36
N THR A 108 -17.84 -1.25 -29.08
CA THR A 108 -19.22 -1.26 -28.57
C THR A 108 -19.87 0.12 -28.55
N SER A 109 -19.14 1.23 -28.69
CA SER A 109 -19.73 2.57 -28.77
C SER A 109 -20.33 2.90 -30.15
N ILE A 110 -20.08 2.07 -31.18
CA ILE A 110 -20.52 2.32 -32.56
C ILE A 110 -21.90 1.68 -32.84
N ASP A 111 -22.32 0.68 -32.07
CA ASP A 111 -23.58 -0.06 -32.28
C ASP A 111 -24.69 0.25 -31.26
N GLN A 112 -24.49 1.21 -30.36
CA GLN A 112 -25.48 1.56 -29.32
C GLN A 112 -26.75 2.28 -29.83
N HIS A 113 -26.89 2.51 -31.15
CA HIS A 113 -28.13 3.05 -31.69
C HIS A 113 -29.20 1.99 -32.03
N SER A 114 -28.90 0.70 -31.79
CA SER A 114 -29.83 -0.38 -32.13
C SER A 114 -29.74 -1.54 -31.16
N LEU A 115 -30.21 -1.35 -29.92
CA LEU A 115 -30.83 -2.36 -29.04
C LEU A 115 -31.08 -1.74 -27.64
N SER A 116 -32.07 -0.84 -27.55
CA SER A 116 -32.82 -0.65 -26.32
C SER A 116 -33.57 -1.95 -26.02
N ASP A 117 -33.71 -2.30 -24.74
CA ASP A 117 -34.56 -3.39 -24.19
C ASP A 117 -33.82 -4.64 -23.65
N LYS A 118 -32.74 -4.43 -22.86
CA LYS A 118 -32.39 -5.39 -21.80
C LYS A 118 -32.09 -4.65 -20.50
N GLU A 119 -33.14 -4.40 -19.73
CA GLU A 119 -33.04 -4.06 -18.30
C GLU A 119 -32.41 -5.24 -17.55
N GLY A 120 -31.34 -4.99 -16.79
CA GLY A 120 -30.90 -5.87 -15.71
C GLY A 120 -29.50 -6.50 -15.80
N ALA A 121 -28.68 -6.18 -16.80
CA ALA A 121 -27.25 -6.43 -16.71
C ALA A 121 -26.56 -5.12 -16.37
N GLU A 122 -25.91 -5.04 -15.21
CA GLU A 122 -24.91 -4.01 -14.95
C GLU A 122 -23.97 -4.02 -16.16
N GLU A 123 -23.97 -2.93 -16.95
CA GLU A 123 -23.05 -2.79 -18.07
C GLU A 123 -21.64 -2.84 -17.49
N GLU A 124 -21.00 -4.02 -17.55
CA GLU A 124 -19.56 -4.13 -17.36
C GLU A 124 -18.92 -3.19 -18.36
N GLU A 125 -18.52 -2.01 -17.88
CA GLU A 125 -17.87 -0.99 -18.67
C GLU A 125 -16.63 -1.61 -19.31
N LEU A 126 -16.74 -1.92 -20.60
CA LEU A 126 -15.70 -2.58 -21.39
C LEU A 126 -14.44 -1.71 -21.38
N GLY A 127 -13.45 -2.12 -20.60
CA GLY A 127 -12.15 -1.47 -20.48
C GLY A 127 -11.04 -2.30 -21.11
N LEU A 128 -9.95 -1.65 -21.51
CA LEU A 128 -8.73 -2.33 -21.94
C LEU A 128 -7.97 -2.81 -20.69
N ARG A 129 -7.54 -4.07 -20.69
CA ARG A 129 -6.75 -4.67 -19.61
C ARG A 129 -5.40 -5.13 -20.16
N LEU A 130 -4.33 -4.87 -19.43
CA LEU A 130 -2.98 -5.25 -19.84
C LEU A 130 -2.09 -5.51 -18.63
N GLY A 131 -1.28 -6.57 -18.72
CA GLY A 131 -0.23 -6.88 -17.75
C GLY A 131 1.07 -6.19 -18.16
N VAL A 132 1.72 -5.50 -17.23
CA VAL A 132 2.96 -4.75 -17.50
C VAL A 132 4.00 -4.95 -16.40
N ASP A 133 5.27 -4.76 -16.77
CA ASP A 133 6.36 -4.54 -15.82
C ASP A 133 6.36 -3.06 -15.39
N ILE A 134 5.85 -2.79 -14.19
CA ILE A 134 5.73 -1.43 -13.66
C ILE A 134 7.08 -0.85 -13.26
N ASN A 135 8.08 -1.68 -12.99
CA ASN A 135 9.43 -1.22 -12.65
C ASN A 135 10.10 -0.56 -13.88
N LEU A 136 9.96 -1.16 -15.07
CA LEU A 136 10.44 -0.54 -16.31
C LEU A 136 9.75 0.80 -16.59
N ILE A 137 8.42 0.85 -16.44
CA ILE A 137 7.64 2.09 -16.62
C ILE A 137 8.11 3.15 -15.62
N ALA A 138 8.21 2.81 -14.33
CA ALA A 138 8.60 3.76 -13.30
C ALA A 138 10.03 4.32 -13.51
N ASN A 139 10.97 3.47 -13.93
CA ASN A 139 12.34 3.89 -14.24
C ASN A 139 12.38 4.84 -15.43
N CYS A 140 11.56 4.59 -16.45
CA CYS A 140 11.41 5.48 -17.60
C CYS A 140 10.93 6.88 -17.17
N PHE A 141 9.83 6.96 -16.42
CA PHE A 141 9.32 8.24 -15.90
C PHE A 141 10.35 8.96 -15.00
N THR A 142 11.07 8.21 -14.17
CA THR A 142 12.12 8.78 -13.29
C THR A 142 13.30 9.33 -14.10
N SER A 143 13.68 8.65 -15.19
CA SER A 143 14.73 9.12 -16.10
C SER A 143 14.36 10.46 -16.73
N VAL A 144 13.15 10.56 -17.29
CA VAL A 144 12.63 11.79 -17.89
C VAL A 144 12.48 12.91 -16.84
N LEU A 145 12.00 12.59 -15.64
CA LEU A 145 11.89 13.58 -14.57
C LEU A 145 13.26 14.18 -14.17
N ASN A 146 14.33 13.40 -14.28
CA ASN A 146 15.68 13.90 -14.00
C ASN A 146 16.22 14.81 -15.10
N THR A 147 15.83 14.62 -16.36
CA THR A 147 16.19 15.49 -17.49
C THR A 147 15.34 16.77 -17.53
N MET A 148 14.09 16.72 -17.04
CA MET A 148 13.21 17.90 -16.91
C MET A 148 13.79 19.06 -16.11
N LYS A 149 14.76 18.83 -15.22
CA LYS A 149 15.38 19.90 -14.42
C LYS A 149 16.03 20.99 -15.29
N SER A 150 16.32 20.70 -16.56
CA SER A 150 16.87 21.64 -17.55
C SER A 150 15.85 22.16 -18.57
N GLU A 151 14.66 21.57 -18.69
CA GLU A 151 13.73 21.83 -19.79
C GLU A 151 12.39 22.39 -19.33
N LYS A 152 11.78 23.24 -20.16
CA LYS A 152 10.63 24.07 -19.76
C LYS A 152 9.28 23.35 -19.81
N SER A 153 9.15 22.30 -20.61
CA SER A 153 7.93 21.49 -20.68
C SER A 153 8.18 20.25 -21.52
N ILE A 154 7.95 19.07 -20.93
CA ILE A 154 7.88 17.81 -21.67
C ILE A 154 6.42 17.33 -21.57
N SER A 155 5.86 16.89 -22.69
CA SER A 155 4.56 16.24 -22.74
C SER A 155 4.74 14.73 -22.79
N CYS A 156 3.83 13.99 -22.19
CA CYS A 156 3.80 12.54 -22.17
C CYS A 156 2.51 12.06 -22.81
N THR A 157 2.61 11.15 -23.78
CA THR A 157 1.47 10.51 -24.43
C THR A 157 1.56 9.00 -24.24
N ILE A 158 0.51 8.41 -23.69
CA ILE A 158 0.39 6.98 -23.43
C ILE A 158 -0.63 6.43 -24.43
N THR A 159 -0.25 5.43 -25.22
CA THR A 159 -1.15 4.77 -26.17
C THR A 159 -1.15 3.26 -26.05
N TYR A 160 -2.30 2.64 -26.27
CA TYR A 160 -2.45 1.19 -26.28
C TYR A 160 -3.50 0.76 -27.31
N LYS A 161 -3.16 -0.21 -28.15
CA LYS A 161 -3.99 -0.67 -29.28
C LYS A 161 -4.75 -1.98 -29.00
N GLY A 162 -4.84 -2.37 -27.72
CA GLY A 162 -5.48 -3.61 -27.30
C GLY A 162 -4.56 -4.83 -27.38
N ASP A 163 -5.17 -6.00 -27.14
CA ASP A 163 -4.48 -7.26 -26.91
C ASP A 163 -3.42 -7.57 -27.99
N GLY A 164 -2.24 -8.04 -27.55
CA GLY A 164 -1.11 -8.37 -28.43
C GLY A 164 -0.25 -7.19 -28.87
N HIS A 165 -0.60 -5.95 -28.50
CA HIS A 165 0.22 -4.76 -28.76
C HIS A 165 1.03 -4.35 -27.53
N SER A 166 2.10 -3.57 -27.74
CA SER A 166 2.83 -2.93 -26.66
C SER A 166 2.03 -1.75 -26.09
N LEU A 167 2.25 -1.47 -24.79
CA LEU A 167 1.92 -0.17 -24.21
C LEU A 167 3.01 0.81 -24.67
N VAL A 168 2.64 1.87 -25.35
CA VAL A 168 3.59 2.84 -25.90
C VAL A 168 3.53 4.10 -25.06
N ILE A 169 4.69 4.60 -24.64
CA ILE A 169 4.82 5.87 -23.94
C ILE A 169 5.78 6.75 -24.71
N GLU A 170 5.28 7.91 -25.14
CA GLU A 170 6.02 8.91 -25.89
C GLU A 170 6.23 10.13 -25.00
N PHE A 171 7.46 10.62 -24.96
CA PHE A 171 7.84 11.88 -24.31
C PHE A 171 8.28 12.85 -25.39
N ASP A 172 7.63 14.00 -25.45
CA ASP A 172 7.91 15.03 -26.46
C ASP A 172 8.33 16.32 -25.77
N ASP A 173 9.57 16.74 -26.04
CA ASP A 173 10.11 18.03 -25.67
C ASP A 173 10.16 18.98 -26.89
N THR A 174 10.76 20.15 -26.77
CA THR A 174 10.80 21.13 -27.89
C THR A 174 11.67 20.73 -29.09
N LEU A 175 12.52 19.71 -28.94
CA LEU A 175 13.60 19.33 -29.85
C LEU A 175 13.60 17.83 -30.18
N ILE A 176 13.24 16.98 -29.23
CA ILE A 176 13.37 15.53 -29.29
C ILE A 176 12.06 14.88 -28.85
N THR A 177 11.68 13.83 -29.58
CA THR A 177 10.62 12.90 -29.20
C THR A 177 11.25 11.55 -28.87
N GLU A 178 11.04 11.07 -27.65
CA GLU A 178 11.46 9.74 -27.20
C GLU A 178 10.25 8.81 -27.13
N ARG A 179 10.30 7.69 -27.85
CA ARG A 179 9.24 6.69 -27.88
C ARG A 179 9.72 5.39 -27.24
N LEU A 180 8.97 4.88 -26.28
CA LEU A 180 9.24 3.62 -25.61
C LEU A 180 8.06 2.65 -25.78
N ASP A 181 8.38 1.43 -26.23
CA ASP A 181 7.41 0.35 -26.38
C ASP A 181 7.61 -0.67 -25.23
N PHE A 182 6.62 -0.79 -24.34
CA PHE A 182 6.60 -1.76 -23.24
C PHE A 182 5.82 -3.00 -23.64
N TYR A 183 6.46 -4.17 -23.54
CA TYR A 183 5.79 -5.44 -23.76
C TYR A 183 4.66 -5.63 -22.74
N THR A 184 3.52 -6.09 -23.24
CA THR A 184 2.39 -6.51 -22.42
C THR A 184 2.38 -8.03 -22.33
N PHE A 185 1.96 -8.56 -21.18
CA PHE A 185 1.73 -9.99 -21.04
C PHE A 185 0.24 -10.29 -20.98
N TYR A 186 -0.12 -11.48 -21.47
CA TYR A 186 -1.48 -11.99 -21.42
C TYR A 186 -1.89 -12.20 -19.96
N ILE A 187 -3.12 -11.81 -19.65
CA ILE A 187 -3.72 -12.06 -18.36
C ILE A 187 -4.91 -12.98 -18.58
N ASP A 188 -4.95 -14.09 -17.86
CA ASP A 188 -6.08 -15.01 -17.90
C ASP A 188 -7.30 -14.35 -17.20
N GLU A 189 -8.40 -14.19 -17.93
CA GLU A 189 -9.62 -13.57 -17.42
C GLU A 189 -10.27 -14.44 -16.33
N GLU A 190 -10.14 -15.77 -16.41
CA GLU A 190 -10.66 -16.68 -15.38
C GLU A 190 -9.83 -16.57 -14.10
N GLU A 191 -8.49 -16.55 -14.20
CA GLU A 191 -7.60 -16.35 -13.05
C GLU A 191 -7.79 -14.97 -12.41
N LEU A 192 -8.11 -13.94 -13.21
CA LEU A 192 -8.44 -12.60 -12.69
C LEU A 192 -9.77 -12.56 -11.99
N LEU A 193 -10.82 -13.14 -12.57
CA LEU A 193 -12.14 -13.21 -11.94
C LEU A 193 -12.07 -14.06 -10.68
N GLU A 194 -11.33 -15.16 -10.70
CA GLU A 194 -10.99 -15.93 -9.51
C GLU A 194 -10.19 -15.08 -8.52
N ASN A 195 -9.20 -14.29 -8.94
CA ASN A 195 -8.52 -13.38 -8.02
C ASN A 195 -9.39 -12.18 -7.58
N GLU A 196 -10.40 -11.76 -8.33
CA GLU A 196 -11.32 -10.67 -7.96
C GLU A 196 -12.50 -11.19 -7.11
N GLN A 197 -12.89 -12.46 -7.28
CA GLN A 197 -14.05 -13.14 -6.66
C GLN A 197 -13.66 -14.15 -5.57
N LEU A 198 -12.57 -14.92 -5.70
CA LEU A 198 -11.93 -15.72 -4.63
C LEU A 198 -11.09 -14.85 -3.68
N GLN A 199 -10.83 -13.57 -4.00
CA GLN A 199 -10.56 -12.55 -2.97
C GLN A 199 -11.81 -12.14 -2.17
N GLY A 200 -12.94 -12.82 -2.40
CA GLY A 200 -14.03 -13.04 -1.44
C GLY A 200 -13.79 -14.24 -0.51
N GLY A 201 -12.58 -14.80 -0.46
CA GLY A 201 -12.11 -15.46 0.75
C GLY A 201 -12.01 -14.42 1.88
N PRO A 202 -12.32 -14.80 3.14
CA PRO A 202 -12.27 -13.87 4.26
C PRO A 202 -10.86 -13.27 4.38
N GLY A 203 -10.69 -11.98 4.08
CA GLY A 203 -9.47 -11.23 4.42
C GLY A 203 -8.73 -10.44 3.33
N SER A 204 -9.17 -10.39 2.06
CA SER A 204 -8.45 -9.63 1.01
C SER A 204 -9.09 -8.28 0.62
N ARG A 205 -10.39 -8.12 0.88
CA ARG A 205 -11.12 -6.87 0.65
C ARG A 205 -11.81 -6.44 1.92
N ILE A 206 -11.84 -5.13 2.16
CA ILE A 206 -12.58 -4.57 3.28
C ILE A 206 -14.07 -4.82 3.11
N ASN A 207 -14.65 -5.46 4.13
CA ASN A 207 -16.07 -5.53 4.32
C ASN A 207 -16.57 -4.23 4.96
N TYR A 208 -17.05 -3.31 4.11
CA TYR A 208 -17.54 -2.01 4.55
C TYR A 208 -18.83 -2.08 5.41
N GLU A 209 -19.53 -3.23 5.40
CA GLU A 209 -20.71 -3.44 6.24
C GLU A 209 -20.33 -3.76 7.69
N ASN A 210 -19.10 -4.24 7.92
CA ASN A 210 -18.64 -4.70 9.22
C ASN A 210 -17.31 -4.05 9.64
N VAL A 211 -17.23 -2.73 9.45
CA VAL A 211 -16.07 -1.92 9.84
C VAL A 211 -16.05 -1.74 11.35
N ILE A 212 -14.94 -2.13 11.98
CA ILE A 212 -14.72 -2.00 13.43
C ILE A 212 -13.79 -0.83 13.79
N LEU A 213 -12.96 -0.37 12.83
CA LEU A 213 -12.03 0.74 13.02
C LEU A 213 -12.03 1.66 11.80
N GLU A 214 -12.07 2.96 12.04
CA GLU A 214 -11.82 3.97 11.03
C GLU A 214 -10.97 5.12 11.61
N ILE A 215 -9.83 5.40 10.98
CA ILE A 215 -8.91 6.46 11.40
C ILE A 215 -8.59 7.35 10.20
N MET A 216 -8.57 8.67 10.38
CA MET A 216 -8.08 9.63 9.38
C MET A 216 -6.92 10.44 9.96
N LEU A 217 -5.77 10.35 9.29
CA LEU A 217 -4.49 10.86 9.75
C LEU A 217 -3.86 11.80 8.71
N LYS A 218 -3.09 12.77 9.20
CA LYS A 218 -2.19 13.57 8.36
C LYS A 218 -0.97 12.73 7.96
N SER A 219 -0.79 12.55 6.65
CA SER A 219 0.26 11.70 6.08
C SER A 219 1.69 12.11 6.44
N ASP A 220 1.96 13.42 6.60
CA ASP A 220 3.28 13.91 7.00
C ASP A 220 3.74 13.33 8.35
N VAL A 221 2.82 13.26 9.32
CA VAL A 221 3.12 12.77 10.67
C VAL A 221 3.32 11.26 10.64
N LEU A 222 2.48 10.54 9.91
CA LEU A 222 2.64 9.11 9.68
C LEU A 222 3.96 8.79 8.97
N THR A 223 4.39 9.62 8.01
CA THR A 223 5.67 9.45 7.31
C THR A 223 6.85 9.50 8.27
N ASN A 224 6.89 10.50 9.17
CA ASN A 224 7.94 10.61 10.18
C ASN A 224 7.93 9.40 11.12
N LEU A 225 6.74 9.00 11.58
CA LEU A 225 6.59 7.83 12.46
C LEU A 225 7.10 6.55 11.80
N LEU A 226 6.75 6.29 10.54
CA LEU A 226 7.24 5.12 9.80
C LEU A 226 8.76 5.16 9.63
N GLN A 227 9.32 6.34 9.38
CA GLN A 227 10.76 6.52 9.29
C GLN A 227 11.46 6.26 10.63
N ASP A 228 10.87 6.66 11.75
CA ASP A 228 11.40 6.40 13.09
C ASP A 228 11.33 4.89 13.42
N LEU A 229 10.20 4.23 13.13
CA LEU A 229 10.04 2.78 13.28
C LEU A 229 11.07 2.00 12.46
N TYR A 230 11.39 2.46 11.25
CA TYR A 230 12.43 1.87 10.42
C TYR A 230 13.83 2.06 11.02
N GLN A 231 14.13 3.23 11.58
CA GLN A 231 15.45 3.52 12.18
C GLN A 231 15.75 2.71 13.45
N ILE A 232 14.71 2.28 14.19
CA ILE A 232 14.87 1.45 15.39
C ILE A 232 14.82 -0.05 15.09
N ASP A 233 14.93 -0.45 13.81
CA ASP A 233 14.93 -1.83 13.34
C ASP A 233 13.69 -2.63 13.82
N THR A 234 12.51 -2.04 13.65
CA THR A 234 11.24 -2.70 13.98
C THR A 234 11.06 -3.97 13.15
N GLU A 235 10.79 -5.10 13.79
CA GLU A 235 10.49 -6.38 13.13
C GLU A 235 8.97 -6.61 13.04
N ILE A 236 8.28 -6.42 14.16
CA ILE A 236 6.83 -6.55 14.29
C ILE A 236 6.25 -5.20 14.74
N LEU A 237 5.18 -4.78 14.08
CA LEU A 237 4.44 -3.58 14.40
C LEU A 237 3.08 -3.97 14.96
N PHE A 238 2.73 -3.40 16.12
CA PHE A 238 1.36 -3.38 16.61
C PHE A 238 0.79 -1.97 16.48
N ILE A 239 -0.45 -1.88 16.02
CA ILE A 239 -1.23 -0.64 16.00
C ILE A 239 -2.34 -0.81 17.02
N TYR A 240 -2.21 -0.13 18.15
CA TYR A 240 -3.20 -0.10 19.22
C TYR A 240 -4.08 1.13 19.06
N SER A 241 -5.39 0.93 19.04
CA SER A 241 -6.39 2.00 18.96
C SER A 241 -7.41 1.84 20.08
N ALA A 242 -7.68 2.93 20.79
CA ALA A 242 -8.77 3.05 21.78
C ALA A 242 -9.41 4.44 21.66
N GLU A 243 -10.44 4.73 22.45
CA GLU A 243 -11.10 6.05 22.40
C GLU A 243 -10.09 7.19 22.62
N GLY A 244 -9.85 7.99 21.58
CA GLY A 244 -8.90 9.12 21.62
C GLY A 244 -7.42 8.72 21.73
N VAL A 245 -7.07 7.45 21.56
CA VAL A 245 -5.70 6.95 21.69
C VAL A 245 -5.34 6.13 20.45
N LEU A 246 -4.20 6.46 19.84
CA LEU A 246 -3.61 5.70 18.75
C LEU A 246 -2.11 5.55 19.03
N ASN A 247 -1.65 4.31 19.19
CA ASN A 247 -0.27 3.99 19.52
C ASN A 247 0.32 3.01 18.50
N PHE A 248 1.58 3.22 18.16
CA PHE A 248 2.37 2.31 17.33
C PHE A 248 3.43 1.67 18.21
N ILE A 249 3.33 0.36 18.41
CA ILE A 249 4.21 -0.38 19.30
C ILE A 249 5.13 -1.23 18.43
N SER A 250 6.41 -0.89 18.46
CA SER A 250 7.49 -1.61 17.79
C SER A 250 7.99 -2.74 18.68
N LYS A 251 8.19 -3.91 18.08
CA LYS A 251 8.99 -5.00 18.64
C LYS A 251 10.15 -5.29 17.70
N GLY A 252 11.37 -5.24 18.22
CA GLY A 252 12.59 -5.63 17.52
C GLY A 252 13.55 -6.37 18.45
N ALA A 253 14.76 -6.67 17.97
CA ALA A 253 15.74 -7.46 18.72
C ALA A 253 16.14 -6.87 20.08
N ILE A 254 16.12 -5.54 20.22
CA ILE A 254 16.53 -4.82 21.44
C ILE A 254 15.39 -4.67 22.47
N GLY A 255 14.16 -5.00 22.12
CA GLY A 255 12.99 -4.89 23.00
C GLY A 255 11.77 -4.29 22.32
N MET A 256 10.87 -3.75 23.14
CA MET A 256 9.64 -3.09 22.70
C MET A 256 9.71 -1.58 22.91
N SER A 257 9.13 -0.82 21.98
CA SER A 257 9.05 0.64 22.04
C SER A 257 7.64 1.10 21.66
N LYS A 258 7.07 2.01 22.45
CA LYS A 258 5.73 2.57 22.23
C LYS A 258 5.84 4.00 21.72
N LEU A 259 5.30 4.27 20.53
CA LEU A 259 5.19 5.59 19.94
C LEU A 259 3.74 6.05 20.02
N MET A 260 3.50 7.11 20.80
CA MET A 260 2.18 7.71 20.95
C MET A 260 1.87 8.61 19.76
N PHE A 261 0.76 8.37 19.06
CA PHE A 261 0.34 9.26 17.97
C PHE A 261 -0.39 10.48 18.56
N PRO A 262 -0.08 11.71 18.11
CA PRO A 262 -0.73 12.91 18.64
C PRO A 262 -2.24 12.93 18.37
N ASN A 263 -3.04 13.18 19.41
CA ASN A 263 -4.50 13.31 19.32
C ASN A 263 -4.96 14.78 19.12
N GLU A 264 -4.18 15.60 18.41
CA GLU A 264 -4.69 16.89 17.97
C GLU A 264 -5.56 16.72 16.73
N LYS A 265 -6.72 17.38 16.68
CA LYS A 265 -7.65 17.33 15.52
C LYS A 265 -7.01 17.74 14.19
N SER A 266 -5.92 18.50 14.22
CA SER A 266 -5.12 18.89 13.04
C SER A 266 -4.23 17.77 12.50
N VAL A 267 -4.01 16.72 13.29
CA VAL A 267 -3.13 15.58 12.99
C VAL A 267 -3.95 14.30 12.86
N MET A 268 -4.86 14.05 13.79
CA MET A 268 -5.85 12.97 13.76
C MET A 268 -7.25 13.57 13.56
N GLU A 269 -7.71 13.57 12.31
CA GLU A 269 -8.99 14.18 11.91
C GLU A 269 -10.20 13.36 12.39
N LYS A 270 -10.05 12.02 12.41
CA LYS A 270 -11.09 11.07 12.81
C LYS A 270 -10.44 9.86 13.48
N LEU A 271 -11.02 9.39 14.57
CA LEU A 271 -10.76 8.09 15.17
C LEU A 271 -12.10 7.55 15.65
N HIS A 272 -12.55 6.46 15.02
CA HIS A 272 -13.80 5.80 15.35
C HIS A 272 -13.54 4.32 15.53
N ILE A 273 -14.03 3.80 16.66
CA ILE A 273 -14.01 2.38 17.01
C ILE A 273 -15.46 2.00 17.23
N ASP A 274 -15.86 0.84 16.71
CA ASP A 274 -17.21 0.34 16.92
C ASP A 274 -17.49 0.13 18.41
N GLN A 275 -18.71 0.44 18.86
CA GLN A 275 -19.07 0.46 20.28
C GLN A 275 -18.98 -0.91 20.96
N SER A 276 -18.97 -2.00 20.17
CA SER A 276 -18.77 -3.35 20.70
C SER A 276 -17.31 -3.63 21.13
N HIS A 277 -16.37 -2.77 20.75
CA HIS A 277 -14.94 -2.92 21.04
C HIS A 277 -14.43 -1.78 21.93
N LEU A 278 -13.75 -2.13 23.03
CA LEU A 278 -13.08 -1.14 23.88
C LEU A 278 -11.76 -0.65 23.26
N HIS A 279 -11.07 -1.54 22.58
CA HIS A 279 -9.81 -1.29 21.90
C HIS A 279 -9.67 -2.25 20.72
N ILE A 280 -8.79 -1.90 19.79
CA ILE A 280 -8.45 -2.71 18.62
C ILE A 280 -6.93 -2.77 18.52
N ILE A 281 -6.39 -3.98 18.33
CA ILE A 281 -4.98 -4.23 18.09
C ILE A 281 -4.82 -4.92 16.74
N SER A 282 -4.00 -4.34 15.88
CA SER A 282 -3.60 -4.92 14.59
C SER A 282 -2.11 -5.23 14.62
N GLN A 283 -1.72 -6.39 14.10
CA GLN A 283 -0.32 -6.87 14.12
C GLN A 283 0.19 -7.10 12.69
N PHE A 284 1.37 -6.57 12.38
CA PHE A 284 1.99 -6.69 11.06
C PHE A 284 3.48 -7.01 11.13
N ARG A 285 3.98 -7.72 10.11
CA ARG A 285 5.42 -7.73 9.82
C ARG A 285 5.81 -6.35 9.31
N PHE A 286 6.70 -5.65 10.02
CA PHE A 286 7.01 -4.26 9.68
C PHE A 286 7.64 -4.11 8.30
N ALA A 287 8.48 -5.07 7.87
CA ALA A 287 9.06 -5.06 6.52
C ALA A 287 8.00 -5.06 5.40
N GLU A 288 6.85 -5.70 5.63
CA GLU A 288 5.72 -5.72 4.70
C GLU A 288 4.90 -4.44 4.81
N PHE A 289 4.58 -4.01 6.03
CA PHE A 289 3.85 -2.77 6.28
C PHE A 289 4.60 -1.55 5.71
N TYR A 290 5.92 -1.48 5.88
CA TYR A 290 6.76 -0.37 5.47
C TYR A 290 6.82 -0.18 3.94
N LYS A 291 6.38 -1.16 3.14
CA LYS A 291 6.28 -1.00 1.67
C LYS A 291 5.40 0.19 1.26
N ILE A 292 4.44 0.58 2.10
CA ILE A 292 3.58 1.75 1.85
C ILE A 292 4.29 3.09 2.01
N PHE A 293 5.50 3.11 2.58
CA PHE A 293 6.18 4.35 2.99
C PHE A 293 6.23 5.40 1.88
N ARG A 294 6.58 4.99 0.65
CA ARG A 294 6.62 5.90 -0.50
C ARG A 294 5.25 6.48 -0.84
N ALA A 295 4.21 5.65 -0.81
CA ALA A 295 2.84 6.08 -1.06
C ALA A 295 2.34 7.03 0.04
N VAL A 296 2.63 6.73 1.31
CA VAL A 296 2.27 7.60 2.45
C VAL A 296 2.97 8.95 2.30
N LYS A 297 4.26 8.97 1.98
CA LYS A 297 5.03 10.20 1.75
C LYS A 297 4.47 11.06 0.60
N LEU A 298 3.95 10.45 -0.45
CA LEU A 298 3.32 11.15 -1.58
C LEU A 298 1.91 11.67 -1.22
N SER A 299 1.25 11.04 -0.27
CA SER A 299 -0.14 11.34 0.06
C SER A 299 -0.27 12.60 0.93
N SER A 300 -1.39 13.29 0.77
CA SER A 300 -1.78 14.44 1.60
C SER A 300 -2.65 14.03 2.79
N LYS A 301 -3.39 12.94 2.63
CA LYS A 301 -4.28 12.36 3.64
C LYS A 301 -4.18 10.84 3.61
N CYS A 302 -4.29 10.25 4.78
CA CYS A 302 -4.27 8.82 5.00
C CYS A 302 -5.50 8.41 5.81
N LYS A 303 -6.16 7.32 5.40
CA LYS A 303 -7.29 6.74 6.11
C LYS A 303 -7.01 5.26 6.36
N PHE A 304 -7.10 4.84 7.61
CA PHE A 304 -7.07 3.43 8.00
C PHE A 304 -8.50 2.92 8.20
N ILE A 305 -8.76 1.71 7.73
CA ILE A 305 -10.02 1.01 7.90
C ILE A 305 -9.71 -0.43 8.29
N LYS A 306 -10.36 -0.95 9.31
CA LYS A 306 -10.32 -2.37 9.67
C LYS A 306 -11.72 -2.92 9.75
N ASP A 307 -11.95 -4.09 9.18
CA ASP A 307 -13.18 -4.85 9.37
C ASP A 307 -13.02 -5.96 10.43
N ALA A 308 -14.14 -6.55 10.83
CA ALA A 308 -14.14 -7.66 11.78
C ALA A 308 -13.53 -8.96 11.20
N ASP A 309 -13.40 -9.04 9.87
CA ASP A 309 -12.85 -10.20 9.16
C ASP A 309 -11.31 -10.21 9.16
N GLY A 310 -10.68 -9.18 9.74
CA GLY A 310 -9.23 -9.08 9.90
C GLY A 310 -8.50 -8.44 8.71
N CYS A 311 -9.24 -7.83 7.77
CA CYS A 311 -8.64 -7.07 6.68
C CYS A 311 -8.36 -5.63 7.14
N PHE A 312 -7.13 -5.18 6.90
CA PHE A 312 -6.70 -3.81 7.20
C PHE A 312 -6.40 -3.06 5.92
N SER A 313 -7.06 -1.92 5.72
CA SER A 313 -6.93 -1.09 4.52
C SER A 313 -6.36 0.27 4.85
N ILE A 314 -5.45 0.72 4.00
CA ILE A 314 -4.86 2.05 4.01
C ILE A 314 -5.24 2.74 2.70
N GLN A 315 -6.04 3.79 2.80
CA GLN A 315 -6.45 4.63 1.68
C GLN A 315 -5.69 5.96 1.71
N LEU A 316 -5.05 6.29 0.60
CA LEU A 316 -4.14 7.42 0.47
C LEU A 316 -4.60 8.31 -0.68
N ILE A 317 -4.70 9.62 -0.41
CA ILE A 317 -5.04 10.61 -1.44
C ILE A 317 -3.78 11.39 -1.81
N CYS A 318 -3.24 11.11 -3.00
CA CYS A 318 -2.06 11.76 -3.58
C CYS A 318 -2.52 12.92 -4.48
N LYS A 319 -2.48 14.14 -3.94
CA LYS A 319 -2.89 15.35 -4.66
C LYS A 319 -1.75 15.93 -5.47
N ASN A 320 -2.04 16.30 -6.71
CA ASN A 320 -1.15 17.11 -7.52
C ASN A 320 -1.60 18.58 -7.49
N HIS A 321 -0.94 19.40 -6.68
CA HIS A 321 -1.29 20.82 -6.52
C HIS A 321 -1.07 21.67 -7.77
N GLN A 322 -0.33 21.15 -8.77
CA GLN A 322 -0.05 21.86 -10.01
C GLN A 322 -1.25 21.87 -10.98
N GLN A 323 -2.21 20.95 -10.81
CA GLN A 323 -3.37 20.81 -11.69
C GLN A 323 -4.67 21.13 -10.95
N SER A 324 -5.27 22.27 -11.26
CA SER A 324 -6.57 22.66 -10.73
C SER A 324 -7.67 21.74 -11.25
N GLY A 325 -8.52 21.24 -10.36
CA GLY A 325 -9.65 20.37 -10.72
C GLY A 325 -9.33 18.88 -10.72
N TYR A 326 -8.07 18.47 -10.56
CA TYR A 326 -7.71 17.08 -10.36
C TYR A 326 -8.03 16.65 -8.91
N PRO A 327 -8.89 15.64 -8.68
CA PRO A 327 -9.26 15.20 -7.32
C PRO A 327 -8.08 14.56 -6.56
N GLY A 328 -7.07 14.07 -7.29
CA GLY A 328 -5.95 13.31 -6.77
C GLY A 328 -5.96 11.86 -7.25
N THR A 329 -4.84 11.18 -7.10
CA THR A 329 -4.76 9.72 -7.25
C THR A 329 -5.17 9.08 -5.93
N LEU A 330 -6.08 8.11 -5.99
CA LEU A 330 -6.45 7.29 -4.83
C LEU A 330 -5.63 6.01 -4.86
N LEU A 331 -4.89 5.73 -3.80
CA LEU A 331 -4.23 4.45 -3.59
C LEU A 331 -4.92 3.74 -2.42
N THR A 332 -5.42 2.54 -2.66
CA THR A 332 -6.01 1.67 -1.63
C THR A 332 -5.11 0.46 -1.48
N ILE A 333 -4.60 0.23 -0.27
CA ILE A 333 -3.67 -0.84 0.05
C ILE A 333 -4.35 -1.70 1.10
N ASN A 334 -4.71 -2.92 0.74
CA ASN A 334 -5.26 -3.89 1.69
C ASN A 334 -4.15 -4.82 2.15
N MET A 335 -4.15 -5.14 3.43
CA MET A 335 -3.19 -6.02 4.08
C MET A 335 -3.91 -7.02 4.96
N THR A 336 -3.42 -8.25 4.97
CA THR A 336 -3.83 -9.28 5.93
C THR A 336 -2.99 -9.15 7.20
N GLU A 337 -3.65 -9.18 8.36
CA GLU A 337 -2.98 -9.16 9.66
C GLU A 337 -2.24 -10.48 9.92
N LEU A 338 -1.22 -10.40 10.77
CA LEU A 338 -0.62 -11.61 11.35
C LEU A 338 -1.50 -12.14 12.47
N ASP A 339 -1.42 -13.45 12.69
CA ASP A 339 -1.99 -14.06 13.89
C ASP A 339 -1.43 -13.38 15.14
N HIS A 340 -2.35 -13.05 16.02
CA HIS A 340 -2.12 -12.36 17.27
C HIS A 340 -1.30 -13.21 18.25
N ASP A 341 -0.17 -12.68 18.70
CA ASP A 341 0.56 -13.26 19.84
C ASP A 341 -0.15 -12.86 21.14
N GLU A 342 -0.94 -13.79 21.70
CA GLU A 342 -1.80 -13.56 22.87
C GLU A 342 -1.02 -12.97 24.07
N HIS A 343 0.20 -13.44 24.30
CA HIS A 343 1.02 -12.97 25.42
C HIS A 343 1.47 -11.52 25.24
N LEU A 344 1.80 -11.12 24.01
CA LEU A 344 2.18 -9.73 23.72
C LEU A 344 0.97 -8.81 23.80
N ILE A 345 -0.21 -9.28 23.37
CA ILE A 345 -1.43 -8.51 23.49
C ILE A 345 -1.78 -8.27 24.95
N GLU A 346 -1.74 -9.31 25.79
CA GLU A 346 -1.97 -9.16 27.23
C GLU A 346 -1.00 -8.16 27.85
N TRP A 347 0.28 -8.19 27.46
CA TRP A 347 1.26 -7.20 27.91
C TRP A 347 0.93 -5.77 27.46
N ILE A 348 0.52 -5.58 26.21
CA ILE A 348 0.08 -4.26 25.69
C ILE A 348 -1.11 -3.76 26.51
N LEU A 349 -2.09 -4.61 26.76
CA LEU A 349 -3.28 -4.23 27.52
C LEU A 349 -2.96 -3.86 28.96
N GLN A 350 -2.06 -4.61 29.61
CA GLN A 350 -1.62 -4.29 30.96
C GLN A 350 -0.88 -2.95 31.03
N ASP A 351 0.03 -2.66 30.07
CA ASP A 351 0.72 -1.35 30.00
C ASP A 351 -0.27 -0.18 29.84
N GLU A 352 -1.31 -0.35 29.02
CA GLU A 352 -2.34 0.68 28.85
C GLU A 352 -3.18 0.88 30.11
N MET A 353 -3.53 -0.20 30.81
CA MET A 353 -4.27 -0.13 32.09
C MET A 353 -3.45 0.60 33.16
N ASP A 354 -2.16 0.25 33.30
CA ASP A 354 -1.26 0.87 34.27
C ASP A 354 -1.09 2.38 33.99
N GLN A 355 -1.06 2.80 32.71
CA GLN A 355 -0.97 4.22 32.35
C GLN A 355 -2.24 4.99 32.67
N ILE A 356 -3.42 4.37 32.51
CA ILE A 356 -4.71 4.99 32.86
C ILE A 356 -4.80 5.21 34.37
N ASP A 357 -4.40 4.23 35.18
CA ASP A 357 -4.49 4.33 36.63
C ASP A 357 -3.51 5.36 37.20
N ASN A 358 -2.28 5.41 36.67
CA ASN A 358 -1.30 6.44 37.03
C ASN A 358 -1.78 7.87 36.69
N ASN A 359 -2.50 8.05 35.57
CA ASN A 359 -3.05 9.36 35.20
C ASN A 359 -4.24 9.78 36.08
N LYS A 360 -5.04 8.82 36.56
CA LYS A 360 -6.14 9.10 37.50
C LYS A 360 -5.63 9.50 38.88
N GLU A 361 -4.59 8.84 39.39
CA GLU A 361 -4.00 9.19 40.69
C GLU A 361 -3.32 10.57 40.68
N GLN A 362 -2.76 11.02 39.55
CA GLN A 362 -2.17 12.37 39.42
C GLN A 362 -3.21 13.50 39.25
N SER A 363 -4.50 13.19 39.12
CA SER A 363 -5.57 14.18 38.93
C SER A 363 -6.28 14.62 40.22
N LEU A 364 -5.87 14.09 41.38
CA LEU A 364 -6.27 14.61 42.68
C LEU A 364 -5.48 15.89 42.98
N PRO A 365 -6.12 17.04 43.26
CA PRO A 365 -5.38 18.22 43.67
C PRO A 365 -4.83 17.97 45.07
N ASP A 366 -3.52 17.76 45.17
CA ASP A 366 -2.78 17.98 46.40
C ASP A 366 -3.00 19.45 46.80
N ILE A 367 -3.96 19.67 47.69
CA ILE A 367 -4.14 20.95 48.39
C ILE A 367 -2.95 21.07 49.36
N LEU A 368 -1.80 21.49 48.82
CA LEU A 368 -0.71 21.98 49.64
C LEU A 368 -1.08 23.39 50.13
N PRO A 369 -1.05 23.66 51.46
CA PRO A 369 -1.29 24.99 51.97
C PRO A 369 -0.16 25.92 51.51
N LEU A 370 -0.52 26.89 50.66
CA LEU A 370 0.32 28.01 50.25
C LEU A 370 0.77 28.81 51.49
N THR A 371 2.00 28.58 51.94
CA THR A 371 2.77 29.61 52.65
C THR A 371 4.20 29.62 52.15
N ASN A 372 4.68 30.83 51.85
CA ASN A 372 6.05 31.23 51.51
C ASN A 372 6.46 31.15 50.03
N ILE A 373 6.11 32.22 49.31
CA ILE A 373 6.78 32.65 48.08
C ILE A 373 8.10 33.35 48.47
N PRO A 374 9.22 32.98 47.83
CA PRO A 374 10.22 33.96 47.42
C PRO A 374 10.22 34.07 45.90
N ARG A 375 10.10 35.30 45.40
CA ARG A 375 10.31 35.65 43.99
C ARG A 375 11.76 35.37 43.61
N LEU A 376 12.00 34.75 42.45
CA LEU A 376 13.23 34.95 41.69
C LEU A 376 13.03 34.63 40.19
N ASP A 377 13.96 35.15 39.40
CA ASP A 377 13.80 35.69 38.05
C ASP A 377 13.74 34.72 36.84
N ARG A 378 13.42 35.36 35.71
CA ARG A 378 13.32 34.86 34.33
C ARG A 378 14.63 34.25 33.77
N HIS A 379 14.41 33.26 32.89
CA HIS A 379 15.26 32.67 31.83
C HIS A 379 15.85 31.29 32.10
N GLU A 380 15.22 30.25 31.52
CA GLU A 380 15.86 29.26 30.63
C GLU A 380 14.82 28.32 29.98
N PRO A 381 15.02 27.86 28.73
CA PRO A 381 14.05 27.03 28.00
C PRO A 381 14.20 25.53 28.30
N PHE A 382 13.08 24.82 28.23
CA PHE A 382 12.94 23.39 28.48
C PHE A 382 13.73 22.53 27.50
N ILE A 383 14.58 21.63 28.04
CA ILE A 383 15.24 20.54 27.33
C ILE A 383 14.45 19.24 27.59
N ASN A 384 14.23 18.49 26.50
CA ASN A 384 13.61 17.15 26.44
C ASN A 384 14.05 16.21 27.58
N THR A 385 13.08 15.66 28.29
CA THR A 385 13.29 14.59 29.29
C THR A 385 13.23 13.22 28.62
N PHE A 386 14.39 12.66 28.31
CA PHE A 386 14.58 11.22 28.17
C PHE A 386 14.52 10.57 29.56
N LYS A 387 13.52 9.73 29.84
CA LYS A 387 13.56 8.82 30.99
C LYS A 387 14.28 7.53 30.59
N ARG A 388 15.56 7.41 30.96
CA ARG A 388 16.26 6.12 31.08
C ARG A 388 16.00 5.56 32.48
N THR A 389 15.33 4.44 32.57
CA THR A 389 15.27 3.61 33.78
C THR A 389 16.55 2.77 33.87
N SER A 390 17.50 3.21 34.69
CA SER A 390 18.60 2.35 35.17
C SER A 390 18.52 2.26 36.69
N GLN A 391 18.06 1.12 37.18
CA GLN A 391 18.25 0.71 38.56
C GLN A 391 19.74 0.52 38.82
N THR A 392 20.30 1.20 39.84
CA THR A 392 21.46 0.63 40.57
C THR A 392 21.52 1.12 42.01
N VAL A 393 21.29 0.15 42.88
CA VAL A 393 21.65 -0.07 44.29
C VAL A 393 22.64 0.93 44.92
N HIS A 394 22.24 1.50 46.07
CA HIS A 394 23.09 2.16 47.06
C HIS A 394 24.15 1.20 47.61
N ASN A 395 25.42 1.62 47.63
CA ASN A 395 26.34 1.16 48.67
C ASN A 395 27.35 2.26 49.05
N ASN A 396 27.37 2.57 50.34
CA ASN A 396 28.30 3.48 51.01
C ASN A 396 29.73 2.94 50.96
N ASN A 397 30.73 3.79 50.69
CA ASN A 397 31.83 3.99 51.63
C ASN A 397 32.79 5.15 51.26
N ASN A 398 33.39 5.65 52.35
CA ASN A 398 34.21 6.84 52.57
C ASN A 398 35.56 6.95 51.84
N ASN A 399 36.04 8.21 51.79
CA ASN A 399 37.44 8.70 51.81
C ASN A 399 38.29 8.42 50.54
N ASN A 400 39.13 9.30 50.00
CA ASN A 400 39.96 10.39 50.55
C ASN A 400 40.41 11.36 49.43
N ASN A 401 40.86 12.55 49.86
CA ASN A 401 41.59 13.62 49.16
C ASN A 401 42.53 13.22 48.01
N TYR A 402 42.67 14.09 46.98
CA TYR A 402 43.91 14.83 46.66
C TYR A 402 43.67 15.97 45.64
N GLU A 403 44.54 16.96 45.75
CA GLU A 403 44.54 18.33 45.24
C GLU A 403 44.89 18.54 43.75
N THR A 404 44.40 19.67 43.20
CA THR A 404 45.05 20.57 42.19
C THR A 404 45.35 20.01 40.78
N ARG A 405 45.36 20.74 39.66
CA ARG A 405 45.80 22.12 39.37
C ARG A 405 45.40 22.56 37.95
N ASN A 406 45.39 23.87 37.75
CA ASN A 406 45.10 24.70 36.57
C ASN A 406 45.81 24.42 35.23
N GLY A 407 45.21 24.97 34.16
CA GLY A 407 45.86 25.50 32.94
C GLY A 407 45.52 24.72 31.66
N SER A 408 45.47 25.26 30.44
CA SER A 408 45.51 26.63 29.89
C SER A 408 45.29 26.46 28.37
N LYS A 409 44.48 27.36 27.79
CA LYS A 409 44.39 27.79 26.39
C LYS A 409 45.56 27.40 25.46
N ARG A 410 45.24 27.00 24.22
CA ARG A 410 45.90 27.56 23.02
C ARG A 410 45.05 27.41 21.75
N SER A 411 44.78 28.56 21.15
CA SER A 411 44.31 28.75 19.77
C SER A 411 45.50 28.61 18.81
N ARG A 412 45.25 28.18 17.57
CA ARG A 412 45.99 28.68 16.41
C ARG A 412 45.16 28.58 15.13
N GLN A 413 45.16 29.67 14.41
CA GLN A 413 44.48 29.97 13.16
C GLN A 413 45.49 29.91 11.99
N GLU A 414 44.96 29.91 10.76
CA GLU A 414 45.60 30.31 9.47
C GLU A 414 46.50 29.28 8.74
N THR A 415 46.59 29.17 7.41
CA THR A 415 45.96 29.80 6.21
C THR A 415 46.43 29.06 4.93
N GLY A 416 45.59 29.05 3.87
CA GLY A 416 45.94 29.11 2.43
C GLY A 416 46.57 27.87 1.75
N SER A 417 46.53 27.64 0.42
CA SER A 417 45.81 28.19 -0.75
C SER A 417 46.32 27.44 -2.01
N LYS A 418 45.45 27.23 -3.03
CA LYS A 418 45.74 26.95 -4.48
C LYS A 418 46.27 25.52 -4.82
N ARG A 419 45.94 24.86 -5.95
CA ARG A 419 45.41 25.25 -7.28
C ARG A 419 44.96 23.99 -8.08
N LYS A 420 43.92 24.17 -8.92
CA LYS A 420 43.57 23.59 -10.25
C LYS A 420 44.17 22.25 -10.73
N GLY A 421 43.26 21.37 -11.18
CA GLY A 421 43.47 20.41 -12.26
C GLY A 421 42.13 19.97 -12.87
N GLN A 422 41.83 20.41 -14.10
CA GLN A 422 40.74 19.91 -14.94
C GLN A 422 41.16 18.56 -15.53
N SER A 423 40.25 17.58 -15.54
CA SER A 423 40.22 16.56 -16.59
C SER A 423 38.79 16.10 -16.81
N ASN A 424 38.33 16.29 -18.04
CA ASN A 424 37.10 15.76 -18.60
C ASN A 424 37.05 14.23 -18.43
N ASN A 425 35.92 13.70 -17.98
CA ASN A 425 35.52 12.33 -18.26
C ASN A 425 34.00 12.31 -18.47
N VAL A 426 33.62 12.16 -19.74
CA VAL A 426 32.30 11.75 -20.19
C VAL A 426 32.25 10.23 -20.10
N PRO A 427 31.14 9.62 -19.64
CA PRO A 427 31.03 8.17 -19.51
C PRO A 427 30.67 7.52 -20.84
N LEU A 428 31.28 6.38 -21.13
CA LEU A 428 30.86 5.43 -22.15
C LEU A 428 30.32 4.20 -21.41
N PHE A 429 29.02 3.95 -21.58
CA PHE A 429 28.33 2.78 -21.07
C PHE A 429 28.51 1.57 -21.98
N LEU A 430 28.65 0.40 -21.35
CA LEU A 430 28.05 -0.87 -21.74
C LEU A 430 27.21 -1.34 -20.56
#